data_AF-A0AAU0RWI8-F1
#
_entry.id   AF-A0AAU0RWI8-F1
#
_cell.length_a   1.000
_cell.length_b   1.000
_cell.length_c   1.000
_cell.angle_alpha   90.00
_cell.angle_beta   90.00
_cell.angle_gamma   90.00
#
_symmetry.space_group_name_H-M   'P 1'
#
loop_
_entity.id
_entity.type
_entity.pdbx_description
1 polymer ?
#
loop_
_entity_poly.entity_id
_entity_poly.type
_entity_poly.pdbx_seq_one_letter_code
_entity_poly.pdbx_strand_id
1 'polypeptide(L)'
;MRADGVLRLFAVPFCGALVYAAFMPLLKGFNFTSLFSGFLFGFIVSMFVGIPLLLLGDKVFPGYRVRHILSSLFQSLLIYLVYGGFTLHLLVVAIAGGLVLGGLYTALAMRIEQHVAKQNEPQRGRGYILGIPLCGGLSLVAAAWGFFSGTEFVAFFVLFFFVGAGLSMLISWPVLWLIEGFLTTPFRYVVGGILSGFLIWLLCGAPAGSSALFGQESLGFWPFPSMVGMFYFVSVGLVSGLLFTGFNWIYEKFSGSE
;
A
#
# COMPACT_ATOMS: atom_id res chain seq x y z
N MET A 1 -17.03 11.73 -0.02
CA MET A 1 -16.93 10.75 -1.13
C MET A 1 -17.44 9.42 -0.61
N ARG A 2 -18.19 8.63 -1.40
CA ARG A 2 -18.66 7.29 -0.95
C ARG A 2 -17.45 6.40 -0.61
N ALA A 3 -17.60 5.50 0.37
CA ALA A 3 -16.58 4.53 0.78
C ALA A 3 -15.98 3.74 -0.40
N ASP A 4 -16.74 3.62 -1.50
CA ASP A 4 -16.33 3.14 -2.82
C ASP A 4 -14.98 3.71 -3.31
N GLY A 5 -14.75 5.02 -3.12
CA GLY A 5 -13.58 5.70 -3.69
C GLY A 5 -12.26 5.30 -3.01
N VAL A 6 -12.28 5.08 -1.70
CA VAL A 6 -11.08 4.74 -0.91
C VAL A 6 -10.67 3.31 -1.16
N LEU A 7 -11.62 2.37 -1.13
CA LEU A 7 -11.34 0.97 -1.46
C LEU A 7 -10.91 0.78 -2.92
N ARG A 8 -11.44 1.58 -3.86
CA ARG A 8 -10.96 1.57 -5.26
C ARG A 8 -9.54 2.12 -5.41
N LEU A 9 -9.20 3.19 -4.69
CA LEU A 9 -7.84 3.72 -4.67
C LEU A 9 -6.86 2.72 -4.06
N PHE A 10 -7.30 1.94 -3.08
CA PHE A 10 -6.52 0.85 -2.49
C PHE A 10 -6.33 -0.34 -3.43
N ALA A 11 -7.38 -0.70 -4.16
CA ALA A 11 -7.39 -1.85 -5.05
C ALA A 11 -6.32 -1.74 -6.15
N VAL A 12 -6.04 -0.54 -6.65
CA VAL A 12 -5.03 -0.31 -7.72
C VAL A 12 -3.63 -0.73 -7.27
N PRO A 13 -3.02 -0.13 -6.23
CA PRO A 13 -1.67 -0.49 -5.81
C PRO A 13 -1.58 -1.91 -5.24
N PHE A 14 -2.65 -2.44 -4.63
CA PHE A 14 -2.66 -3.82 -4.15
C PHE A 14 -2.65 -4.84 -5.29
N CYS A 15 -3.51 -4.67 -6.30
CA CYS A 15 -3.51 -5.56 -7.48
C CYS A 15 -2.18 -5.48 -8.21
N GLY A 16 -1.62 -4.28 -8.33
CA GLY A 16 -0.29 -4.07 -8.87
C GLY A 16 0.80 -4.83 -8.13
N ALA A 17 0.85 -4.66 -6.81
CA ALA A 17 1.81 -5.35 -5.96
C ALA A 17 1.72 -6.88 -6.10
N LEU A 18 0.51 -7.45 -6.11
CA LEU A 18 0.30 -8.89 -6.28
C LEU A 18 0.75 -9.40 -7.65
N VAL A 19 0.39 -8.71 -8.72
CA VAL A 19 0.76 -9.11 -10.09
C VAL A 19 2.28 -9.05 -10.24
N TYR A 20 2.92 -7.95 -9.85
CA TYR A 20 4.38 -7.84 -9.94
C TYR A 20 5.11 -8.82 -9.01
N ALA A 21 4.58 -9.09 -7.82
CA ALA A 21 5.12 -10.15 -6.96
C ALA A 21 5.03 -11.53 -7.63
N ALA A 22 3.97 -11.84 -8.37
CA ALA A 22 3.85 -13.11 -9.08
C ALA A 22 4.78 -13.22 -10.30
N PHE A 23 5.01 -12.10 -11.01
CA PHE A 23 5.82 -12.09 -12.24
C PHE A 23 7.34 -11.93 -11.99
N MET A 24 7.76 -11.22 -10.93
CA MET A 24 9.18 -11.00 -10.64
C MET A 24 10.00 -12.30 -10.43
N PRO A 25 9.45 -13.35 -9.77
CA PRO A 25 10.09 -14.66 -9.67
C PRO A 25 10.34 -15.35 -11.01
N LEU A 26 9.48 -15.11 -12.01
CA LEU A 26 9.65 -15.68 -13.35
C LEU A 26 10.84 -15.07 -14.09
N LEU A 27 11.22 -13.83 -13.75
CA LEU A 27 12.32 -13.11 -14.37
C LEU A 27 13.65 -13.28 -13.62
N LYS A 28 13.63 -13.36 -12.28
CA LYS A 28 14.83 -13.36 -11.42
C LYS A 28 15.03 -14.64 -10.62
N GLY A 29 14.15 -15.64 -10.77
CA GLY A 29 14.12 -16.85 -9.95
C GLY A 29 13.28 -16.69 -8.68
N PHE A 30 12.78 -17.81 -8.17
CA PHE A 30 11.91 -17.86 -7.01
C PHE A 30 12.72 -17.70 -5.72
N ASN A 31 12.67 -16.51 -5.12
CA ASN A 31 13.31 -16.18 -3.85
C ASN A 31 12.44 -15.18 -3.08
N PHE A 32 12.49 -15.19 -1.76
CA PHE A 32 11.67 -14.27 -0.94
C PHE A 32 12.01 -12.80 -1.23
N THR A 33 13.29 -12.50 -1.49
CA THR A 33 13.77 -11.17 -1.89
C THR A 33 13.20 -10.74 -3.25
N SER A 34 13.03 -11.65 -4.22
CA SER A 34 12.45 -11.32 -5.52
C SER A 34 10.94 -11.10 -5.44
N LEU A 35 10.23 -11.88 -4.61
CA LEU A 35 8.81 -11.68 -4.28
C LEU A 35 8.59 -10.32 -3.61
N PHE A 36 9.36 -10.00 -2.58
CA PHE A 36 9.22 -8.75 -1.83
C PHE A 36 9.60 -7.52 -2.66
N SER A 37 10.71 -7.60 -3.42
CA SER A 37 11.11 -6.54 -4.35
C SER A 37 10.07 -6.34 -5.45
N GLY A 38 9.52 -7.41 -6.01
CA GLY A 38 8.44 -7.37 -7.00
C GLY A 38 7.17 -6.73 -6.42
N PHE A 39 6.79 -7.12 -5.20
CA PHE A 39 5.65 -6.54 -4.49
C PHE A 39 5.81 -5.02 -4.29
N LEU A 40 6.94 -4.58 -3.74
CA LEU A 40 7.22 -3.17 -3.51
C LEU A 40 7.28 -2.37 -4.80
N PHE A 41 7.98 -2.88 -5.82
CA PHE A 41 8.07 -2.23 -7.12
C PHE A 41 6.68 -2.09 -7.77
N GLY A 42 5.89 -3.17 -7.77
CA GLY A 42 4.52 -3.15 -8.27
C GLY A 42 3.64 -2.17 -7.52
N PHE A 43 3.76 -2.11 -6.19
CA PHE A 43 3.02 -1.17 -5.36
C PHE A 43 3.35 0.29 -5.73
N ILE A 44 4.64 0.63 -5.77
CA ILE A 44 5.11 2.00 -6.06
C ILE A 44 4.67 2.43 -7.46
N VAL A 45 4.94 1.61 -8.49
CA VAL A 45 4.57 2.00 -9.86
C VAL A 45 3.06 2.14 -10.01
N SER A 46 2.28 1.26 -9.37
CA SER A 46 0.81 1.36 -9.40
C SER A 46 0.29 2.58 -8.63
N MET A 47 0.98 3.01 -7.59
CA MET A 47 0.64 4.24 -6.87
C MET A 47 0.88 5.48 -7.76
N PHE A 48 2.01 5.54 -8.47
CA PHE A 48 2.38 6.69 -9.29
C PHE A 48 1.72 6.74 -10.66
N VAL A 49 1.55 5.59 -11.30
CA VAL A 49 1.02 5.49 -12.67
C VAL A 49 -0.43 5.06 -12.62
N GLY A 50 -0.74 4.02 -11.83
CA GLY A 50 -2.08 3.44 -11.77
C GLY A 50 -3.14 4.37 -11.18
N ILE A 51 -2.85 5.07 -10.07
CA ILE A 51 -3.83 6.00 -9.46
C ILE A 51 -4.14 7.18 -10.41
N PRO A 52 -3.16 7.91 -10.98
CA PRO A 52 -3.45 8.97 -11.94
C PRO A 52 -4.17 8.48 -13.20
N LEU A 53 -3.78 7.32 -13.75
CA LEU A 53 -4.49 6.75 -14.91
C LEU A 53 -5.93 6.39 -14.57
N LEU A 54 -6.18 5.87 -13.36
CA LEU A 54 -7.53 5.55 -12.92
C LEU A 54 -8.39 6.81 -12.77
N LEU A 55 -7.85 7.85 -12.12
CA LEU A 55 -8.55 9.13 -11.96
C LEU A 55 -8.81 9.81 -13.31
N LEU A 56 -7.85 9.73 -14.24
CA LEU A 56 -8.02 10.22 -15.61
C LEU A 56 -9.09 9.41 -16.36
N GLY A 57 -9.07 8.08 -16.24
CA GLY A 57 -10.06 7.19 -16.82
C GLY A 57 -11.48 7.41 -16.26
N ASP A 58 -11.60 7.71 -14.97
CA ASP A 58 -12.86 8.09 -14.33
C ASP A 58 -13.41 9.42 -14.85
N LYS A 59 -12.53 10.38 -15.15
CA LYS A 59 -12.91 11.70 -15.67
C LYS A 59 -13.30 11.67 -17.15
N VAL A 60 -12.59 10.89 -17.97
CA VAL A 60 -12.77 10.87 -19.43
C VAL A 60 -13.84 9.85 -19.85
N PHE A 61 -13.91 8.70 -19.19
CA PHE A 61 -14.84 7.61 -19.55
C PHE A 61 -15.63 7.11 -18.33
N PRO A 62 -16.61 7.88 -17.84
CA PRO A 62 -17.46 7.44 -16.75
C PRO A 62 -18.28 6.21 -17.16
N GLY A 63 -18.16 5.11 -16.39
CA GLY A 63 -19.01 3.92 -16.53
C GLY A 63 -18.51 2.82 -17.48
N TYR A 64 -17.43 3.01 -18.24
CA TYR A 64 -16.90 1.98 -19.13
C TYR A 64 -16.05 0.94 -18.38
N ARG A 65 -16.51 -0.31 -18.30
CA ARG A 65 -15.79 -1.41 -17.60
C ARG A 65 -14.38 -1.68 -18.17
N VAL A 66 -14.19 -1.45 -19.47
CA VAL A 66 -12.93 -1.71 -20.18
C VAL A 66 -11.81 -0.74 -19.78
N ARG A 67 -12.14 0.42 -19.19
CA ARG A 67 -11.14 1.44 -18.79
C ARG A 67 -10.08 0.90 -17.83
N HIS A 68 -10.46 -0.05 -16.98
CA HIS A 68 -9.56 -0.66 -16.01
C HIS A 68 -8.53 -1.56 -16.67
N ILE A 69 -8.93 -2.27 -17.73
CA ILE A 69 -8.06 -3.10 -18.56
C ILE A 69 -7.12 -2.23 -19.38
N LEU A 70 -7.62 -1.13 -19.96
CA LEU A 70 -6.76 -0.18 -20.70
C LEU A 70 -5.73 0.46 -19.78
N SER A 71 -6.17 0.93 -18.60
CA SER A 71 -5.29 1.53 -17.60
C SER A 71 -4.17 0.58 -17.16
N SER A 72 -4.51 -0.66 -16.86
CA SER A 72 -3.53 -1.68 -16.47
C SER A 72 -2.60 -2.08 -17.63
N LEU A 73 -3.09 -2.09 -18.87
CA LEU A 73 -2.27 -2.34 -20.05
C LEU A 73 -1.24 -1.22 -20.25
N PHE A 74 -1.66 0.04 -20.17
CA PHE A 74 -0.77 1.19 -20.25
C PHE A 74 0.28 1.18 -19.14
N GLN A 75 -0.14 0.86 -17.92
CA GLN A 75 0.77 0.75 -16.80
C GLN A 75 1.83 -0.35 -17.03
N SER A 76 1.41 -1.52 -17.49
CA SER A 76 2.34 -2.63 -17.76
C SER A 76 3.27 -2.34 -18.95
N LEU A 77 2.76 -1.68 -19.99
CA LEU A 77 3.54 -1.23 -21.14
C LEU A 77 4.59 -0.17 -20.76
N LEU A 78 4.24 0.76 -19.87
CA LEU A 78 5.17 1.77 -19.35
C LEU A 78 6.31 1.08 -18.59
N ILE A 79 6.01 0.08 -17.78
CA ILE A 79 7.01 -0.70 -17.04
C ILE A 79 7.93 -1.48 -18.00
N TYR A 80 7.38 -2.05 -19.07
CA TYR A 80 8.17 -2.66 -20.14
C TYR A 80 9.13 -1.65 -20.80
N LEU A 81 8.64 -0.45 -21.12
CA LEU A 81 9.45 0.61 -21.73
C LEU A 81 10.60 1.05 -20.81
N VAL A 82 10.32 1.20 -19.51
CA VAL A 82 11.31 1.60 -18.49
C VAL A 82 12.35 0.51 -18.24
N TYR A 83 11.98 -0.77 -18.36
CA TYR A 83 12.91 -1.88 -18.15
C TYR A 83 14.02 -1.94 -19.22
N GLY A 84 13.81 -1.36 -20.40
CA GLY A 84 14.85 -1.19 -21.44
C GLY A 84 15.33 -2.48 -22.13
N GLY A 85 14.97 -3.65 -21.62
CA GLY A 85 15.24 -4.95 -22.23
C GLY A 85 14.18 -5.32 -23.26
N PHE A 86 14.19 -4.66 -24.43
CA PHE A 86 13.20 -4.88 -25.48
C PHE A 86 13.31 -6.30 -26.08
N THR A 87 12.57 -7.25 -25.52
CA THR A 87 12.47 -8.61 -26.04
C THR A 87 11.00 -8.99 -26.21
N LEU A 88 10.73 -9.84 -27.21
CA LEU A 88 9.38 -10.31 -27.51
C LEU A 88 8.77 -11.08 -26.32
N HIS A 89 9.62 -11.79 -25.57
CA HIS A 89 9.21 -12.45 -24.33
C HIS A 89 8.74 -11.45 -23.26
N LEU A 90 9.48 -10.36 -23.03
CA LEU A 90 9.10 -9.31 -22.07
C LEU A 90 7.85 -8.54 -22.52
N LEU A 91 7.64 -8.36 -23.83
CA LEU A 91 6.41 -7.77 -24.35
C LEU A 91 5.19 -8.66 -24.06
N VAL A 92 5.31 -9.97 -24.27
CA VAL A 92 4.23 -10.94 -23.95
C VAL A 92 3.93 -10.93 -22.45
N VAL A 93 4.97 -10.90 -21.61
CA VAL A 93 4.82 -10.80 -20.15
C VAL A 93 4.13 -9.49 -19.75
N ALA A 94 4.45 -8.37 -20.39
CA ALA A 94 3.79 -7.08 -20.13
C ALA A 94 2.32 -7.09 -20.55
N ILE A 95 1.99 -7.64 -21.73
CA ILE A 95 0.59 -7.76 -22.16
C ILE A 95 -0.19 -8.68 -21.22
N ALA A 96 0.36 -9.85 -20.89
CA ALA A 96 -0.26 -10.80 -19.97
C ALA A 96 -0.43 -10.20 -18.57
N GLY A 97 0.61 -9.55 -18.05
CA GLY A 97 0.58 -8.86 -16.75
C GLY A 97 -0.45 -7.73 -16.71
N GLY A 98 -0.53 -6.92 -17.77
CA GLY A 98 -1.55 -5.88 -17.91
C GLY A 98 -2.97 -6.42 -17.95
N LEU A 99 -3.20 -7.54 -18.64
CA LEU A 99 -4.52 -8.21 -18.69
C LEU A 99 -4.90 -8.80 -17.33
N VAL A 100 -3.99 -9.52 -16.68
CA VAL A 100 -4.21 -10.08 -15.34
C VAL A 100 -4.50 -8.97 -14.34
N LEU A 101 -3.71 -7.90 -14.35
CA LEU A 101 -3.90 -6.72 -13.50
C LEU A 101 -5.26 -6.06 -13.71
N GLY A 102 -5.66 -5.86 -14.97
CA GLY A 102 -6.94 -5.26 -15.33
C GLY A 102 -8.14 -6.13 -14.95
N GLY A 103 -8.00 -7.44 -15.11
CA GLY A 103 -8.99 -8.43 -14.68
C GLY A 103 -9.14 -8.46 -13.16
N LEU A 104 -8.02 -8.54 -12.43
CA LEU A 104 -8.02 -8.53 -10.96
C LEU A 104 -8.66 -7.25 -10.43
N TYR A 105 -8.28 -6.09 -10.98
CA TYR A 105 -8.83 -4.81 -10.58
C TYR A 105 -10.34 -4.74 -10.84
N THR A 106 -10.78 -5.19 -12.01
CA THR A 106 -12.21 -5.19 -12.37
C THR A 106 -13.02 -6.11 -11.46
N ALA A 107 -12.52 -7.30 -11.16
CA ALA A 107 -13.16 -8.24 -10.22
C ALA A 107 -13.23 -7.66 -8.80
N LEU A 108 -12.15 -7.03 -8.34
CA LEU A 108 -12.11 -6.39 -7.02
C LEU A 108 -13.10 -5.22 -6.95
N ALA A 109 -13.12 -4.36 -7.97
CA ALA A 109 -14.04 -3.23 -8.06
C ALA A 109 -15.51 -3.67 -8.03
N MET A 110 -15.86 -4.72 -8.78
CA MET A 110 -17.22 -5.30 -8.74
C MET A 110 -17.59 -5.84 -7.36
N ARG A 111 -16.65 -6.51 -6.67
CA ARG A 111 -16.88 -7.02 -5.32
C ARG A 111 -17.05 -5.89 -4.30
N ILE A 112 -16.26 -4.83 -4.41
CA ILE A 112 -16.37 -3.64 -3.58
C ILE A 112 -17.73 -2.98 -3.78
N GLU A 113 -18.14 -2.75 -5.02
CA GLU A 113 -19.46 -2.18 -5.35
C GLU A 113 -20.61 -3.02 -4.77
N GLN A 114 -20.53 -4.34 -4.87
CA GLN A 114 -21.53 -5.25 -4.30
C GLN A 114 -21.57 -5.23 -2.77
N HIS A 115 -20.44 -4.97 -2.11
CA HIS A 115 -20.37 -4.91 -0.65
C HIS A 115 -20.86 -3.55 -0.12
N VAL A 116 -20.45 -2.45 -0.75
CA VAL A 116 -20.87 -1.09 -0.37
C VAL A 116 -22.34 -0.87 -0.68
N ALA A 117 -22.89 -1.45 -1.75
CA ALA A 117 -24.34 -1.40 -2.00
C ALA A 117 -25.18 -2.07 -0.90
N LYS A 118 -24.59 -2.95 -0.08
CA LYS A 118 -25.25 -3.63 1.04
C LYS A 118 -25.07 -2.94 2.38
N GLN A 119 -24.09 -2.05 2.51
CA GLN A 119 -23.79 -1.36 3.76
C GLN A 119 -24.03 0.15 3.59
N ASN A 120 -24.97 0.71 4.36
CA ASN A 120 -25.15 2.16 4.48
C ASN A 120 -23.97 2.75 5.28
N GLU A 121 -22.79 2.76 4.68
CA GLU A 121 -21.59 3.24 5.35
C GLU A 121 -21.54 4.77 5.44
N PRO A 122 -21.08 5.32 6.57
CA PRO A 122 -20.89 6.76 6.72
C PRO A 122 -19.85 7.28 5.71
N GLN A 123 -20.11 8.46 5.14
CA GLN A 123 -19.19 9.11 4.21
C GLN A 123 -17.89 9.46 4.95
N ARG A 124 -16.78 8.79 4.62
CA ARG A 124 -15.46 9.15 5.15
C ARG A 124 -14.93 10.43 4.50
N GLY A 125 -14.37 11.30 5.33
CA GLY A 125 -13.79 12.59 4.93
C GLY A 125 -12.54 12.42 4.07
N ARG A 126 -12.28 13.38 3.18
CA ARG A 126 -11.07 13.40 2.31
C ARG A 126 -9.77 13.33 3.11
N GLY A 127 -9.78 13.76 4.37
CA GLY A 127 -8.63 13.66 5.29
C GLY A 127 -8.13 12.23 5.52
N TYR A 128 -8.98 11.20 5.40
CA TYR A 128 -8.56 9.80 5.55
C TYR A 128 -7.77 9.27 4.35
N ILE A 129 -8.03 9.82 3.16
CA ILE A 129 -7.44 9.36 1.91
C ILE A 129 -5.97 9.77 1.83
N LEU A 130 -5.68 10.98 2.32
CA LEU A 130 -4.33 11.56 2.30
C LEU A 130 -3.64 11.42 3.65
N GLY A 131 -4.34 11.61 4.77
CA GLY A 131 -3.72 11.62 6.09
C GLY A 131 -3.10 10.28 6.49
N ILE A 132 -3.77 9.17 6.21
CA ILE A 132 -3.28 7.84 6.60
C ILE A 132 -1.96 7.46 5.87
N PRO A 133 -1.87 7.56 4.53
CA PRO A 133 -0.59 7.33 3.85
C PRO A 133 0.49 8.37 4.24
N LEU A 134 0.13 9.63 4.45
CA LEU A 134 1.09 10.67 4.88
C LEU A 134 1.68 10.37 6.26
N CYS A 135 0.84 10.07 7.26
CA CYS A 135 1.27 9.73 8.61
C CYS A 135 2.08 8.43 8.62
N GLY A 136 1.68 7.45 7.81
CA GLY A 136 2.41 6.23 7.54
C GLY A 136 3.83 6.45 7.02
N GLY A 137 3.94 7.18 5.90
CA GLY A 137 5.21 7.50 5.27
C GLY A 137 6.12 8.31 6.18
N LEU A 138 5.59 9.36 6.83
CA LEU A 138 6.36 10.20 7.76
C LEU A 138 6.89 9.40 8.96
N SER A 139 6.06 8.52 9.53
CA SER A 139 6.47 7.70 10.68
C SER A 139 7.60 6.74 10.32
N LEU A 140 7.55 6.10 9.14
CA LEU A 140 8.60 5.18 8.70
C LEU A 140 9.90 5.90 8.33
N VAL A 141 9.80 7.09 7.73
CA VAL A 141 10.94 7.95 7.44
C VAL A 141 11.62 8.45 8.71
N ALA A 142 10.84 8.91 9.70
CA ALA A 142 11.38 9.35 10.99
C ALA A 142 12.11 8.19 11.69
N ALA A 143 11.55 6.98 11.59
CA ALA A 143 12.19 5.75 12.03
C ALA A 143 13.53 5.48 11.30
N ALA A 144 13.56 5.63 9.98
CA ALA A 144 14.74 5.40 9.15
C ALA A 144 15.82 6.48 9.32
N TRP A 145 15.47 7.70 9.72
CA TRP A 145 16.40 8.81 9.95
C TRP A 145 17.52 8.45 10.94
N GLY A 146 17.22 7.62 11.94
CA GLY A 146 18.19 7.18 12.94
C GLY A 146 19.25 6.20 12.42
N PHE A 147 19.06 5.61 11.23
CA PHE A 147 19.90 4.54 10.70
C PHE A 147 20.75 4.94 9.49
N PHE A 148 20.38 6.02 8.79
CA PHE A 148 21.04 6.42 7.55
C PHE A 148 21.56 7.85 7.65
N SER A 149 22.88 8.03 7.52
CA SER A 149 23.54 9.33 7.37
C SER A 149 24.37 9.34 6.09
N GLY A 150 24.19 10.35 5.23
CA GLY A 150 24.94 10.47 3.98
C GLY A 150 24.21 11.19 2.84
N THR A 151 24.86 11.26 1.68
CA THR A 151 24.39 11.96 0.47
C THR A 151 23.25 11.25 -0.26
N GLU A 152 23.06 9.95 -0.04
CA GLU A 152 21.94 9.16 -0.60
C GLU A 152 20.66 9.24 0.24
N PHE A 153 20.68 10.01 1.33
CA PHE A 153 19.58 10.13 2.27
C PHE A 153 18.25 10.50 1.59
N VAL A 154 18.28 11.34 0.55
CA VAL A 154 17.07 11.75 -0.18
C VAL A 154 16.41 10.57 -0.89
N ALA A 155 17.19 9.69 -1.53
CA ALA A 155 16.65 8.52 -2.24
C ALA A 155 16.04 7.51 -1.25
N PHE A 156 16.72 7.25 -0.13
CA PHE A 156 16.19 6.40 0.94
C PHE A 156 14.96 7.00 1.60
N PHE A 157 14.96 8.32 1.88
CA PHE A 157 13.82 9.04 2.42
C PHE A 157 12.58 8.83 1.55
N VAL A 158 12.71 9.04 0.24
CA VAL A 158 11.63 8.87 -0.72
C VAL A 158 11.14 7.42 -0.72
N LEU A 159 12.06 6.44 -0.75
CA LEU A 159 11.70 5.04 -0.75
C LEU A 159 10.97 4.62 0.53
N PHE A 160 11.52 4.93 1.72
CA PHE A 160 10.88 4.61 3.00
C PHE A 160 9.54 5.34 3.17
N PHE A 161 9.42 6.56 2.67
CA PHE A 161 8.15 7.27 2.67
C PHE A 161 7.08 6.50 1.89
N PHE A 162 7.41 6.04 0.67
CA PHE A 162 6.46 5.28 -0.15
C PHE A 162 6.15 3.91 0.43
N VAL A 163 7.14 3.23 0.99
CA VAL A 163 6.91 1.95 1.69
C VAL A 163 5.99 2.16 2.89
N GLY A 164 6.24 3.19 3.71
CA GLY A 164 5.42 3.51 4.88
C GLY A 164 4.01 3.95 4.52
N ALA A 165 3.87 4.78 3.49
CA ALA A 165 2.58 5.19 2.94
C ALA A 165 1.80 3.98 2.42
N GLY A 166 2.49 3.09 1.71
CA GLY A 166 1.90 1.88 1.14
C GLY A 166 1.46 0.87 2.18
N LEU A 167 2.31 0.58 3.16
CA LEU A 167 1.97 -0.28 4.30
C LEU A 167 0.79 0.28 5.11
N SER A 168 0.72 1.60 5.25
CA SER A 168 -0.38 2.24 5.98
C SER A 168 -1.68 2.21 5.19
N MET A 169 -1.63 2.30 3.86
CA MET A 169 -2.81 2.03 3.02
C MET A 169 -3.21 0.54 3.05
N LEU A 170 -2.24 -0.38 3.13
CA LEU A 170 -2.47 -1.82 3.12
C LEU A 170 -3.07 -2.36 4.40
N ILE A 171 -2.53 -1.94 5.54
CA ILE A 171 -2.84 -2.52 6.84
C ILE A 171 -3.65 -1.53 7.67
N SER A 172 -3.24 -0.26 7.73
CA SER A 172 -3.91 0.72 8.59
C SER A 172 -5.33 1.07 8.12
N TRP A 173 -5.62 1.09 6.81
CA TRP A 173 -6.99 1.30 6.31
C TRP A 173 -7.99 0.21 6.72
N PRO A 174 -7.76 -1.09 6.46
CA PRO A 174 -8.70 -2.13 6.87
C PRO A 174 -8.78 -2.27 8.40
N VAL A 175 -7.65 -2.08 9.11
CA VAL A 175 -7.63 -2.10 10.58
C VAL A 175 -8.44 -0.96 11.17
N LEU A 176 -8.28 0.27 10.68
CA LEU A 176 -9.10 1.41 11.10
C LEU A 176 -10.56 1.21 10.73
N TRP A 177 -10.85 0.56 9.59
CA TRP A 177 -12.22 0.24 9.22
C TRP A 177 -12.88 -0.71 10.20
N LEU A 178 -12.19 -1.77 10.62
CA LEU A 178 -12.68 -2.67 11.66
C LEU A 178 -12.88 -1.92 12.99
N ILE A 179 -11.88 -1.15 13.42
CA ILE A 179 -11.91 -0.47 14.72
C ILE A 179 -13.01 0.59 14.76
N GLU A 180 -13.26 1.34 13.70
CA GLU A 180 -14.38 2.29 13.63
C GLU A 180 -15.74 1.59 13.70
N GLY A 181 -15.83 0.34 13.27
CA GLY A 181 -17.04 -0.49 13.47
C GLY A 181 -17.30 -0.87 14.92
N PHE A 182 -16.27 -0.88 15.78
CA PHE A 182 -16.36 -1.31 17.18
C PHE A 182 -16.17 -0.19 18.22
N LEU A 183 -15.40 0.86 17.89
CA LEU A 183 -15.04 1.97 18.79
C LEU A 183 -15.41 3.33 18.18
N THR A 184 -16.23 4.07 18.92
CA THR A 184 -16.66 5.43 18.57
C THR A 184 -15.82 6.53 19.24
N THR A 185 -14.79 6.17 20.02
CA THR A 185 -13.98 7.12 20.81
C THR A 185 -12.84 7.76 19.98
N PRO A 186 -12.35 8.95 20.37
CA PRO A 186 -11.24 9.64 19.67
C PRO A 186 -9.92 8.87 19.70
N PHE A 187 -9.75 7.93 20.65
CA PHE A 187 -8.59 7.05 20.76
C PHE A 187 -8.54 5.95 19.69
N ARG A 188 -9.59 5.79 18.86
CA ARG A 188 -9.67 4.78 17.81
C ARG A 188 -8.47 4.76 16.86
N TYR A 189 -7.89 5.92 16.55
CA TYR A 189 -6.75 6.02 15.64
C TYR A 189 -5.44 5.55 16.27
N VAL A 190 -5.27 5.75 17.57
CA VAL A 190 -4.09 5.25 18.32
C VAL A 190 -4.16 3.74 18.45
N VAL A 191 -5.34 3.21 18.80
CA VAL A 191 -5.57 1.75 18.85
C VAL A 191 -5.35 1.13 17.48
N GLY A 192 -5.85 1.76 16.41
CA GLY A 192 -5.61 1.33 15.04
C GLY A 192 -4.15 1.37 14.63
N GLY A 193 -3.41 2.42 15.02
CA GLY A 193 -1.98 2.52 14.80
C GLY A 193 -1.20 1.40 15.49
N ILE A 194 -1.49 1.13 16.77
CA ILE A 194 -0.87 0.04 17.54
C ILE A 194 -1.15 -1.32 16.90
N LEU A 195 -2.41 -1.60 16.58
CA LEU A 195 -2.81 -2.88 15.99
C LEU A 195 -2.19 -3.08 14.60
N SER A 196 -2.12 -2.01 13.80
CA SER A 196 -1.48 -2.02 12.48
C SER A 196 0.02 -2.26 12.58
N GLY A 197 0.71 -1.57 13.50
CA GLY A 197 2.13 -1.80 13.78
C GLY A 197 2.41 -3.24 14.22
N PHE A 198 1.56 -3.79 15.09
CA PHE A 198 1.65 -5.18 15.52
C PHE A 198 1.41 -6.17 14.37
N LEU A 199 0.43 -5.91 13.50
CA LEU A 199 0.16 -6.71 12.29
C LEU A 199 1.32 -6.67 11.29
N ILE A 200 1.91 -5.50 11.07
CA ILE A 200 3.11 -5.36 10.23
C ILE A 200 4.26 -6.20 10.81
N TRP A 201 4.47 -6.14 12.12
CA TRP A 201 5.49 -6.97 12.77
C TRP A 201 5.18 -8.47 12.67
N LEU A 202 3.92 -8.90 12.82
CA LEU A 202 3.55 -10.31 12.64
C LEU A 202 3.81 -10.81 11.21
N LEU A 203 3.59 -9.95 10.20
CA LEU A 203 3.78 -10.33 8.80
C LEU A 203 5.26 -10.30 8.38
N CYS A 204 6.05 -9.38 8.94
CA CYS A 204 7.43 -9.15 8.49
C CYS A 204 8.50 -9.63 9.48
N GLY A 205 8.25 -9.53 10.79
CA GLY A 205 9.21 -9.79 11.86
C GLY A 205 9.03 -11.13 12.58
N ALA A 206 7.80 -11.56 12.86
CA ALA A 206 7.54 -12.82 13.55
C ALA A 206 8.02 -14.09 12.81
N PRO A 207 7.97 -14.18 11.47
CA PRO A 207 8.48 -15.34 10.74
C PRO A 207 10.00 -15.54 10.88
N ALA A 208 10.75 -14.51 11.29
CA ALA A 208 12.18 -14.60 11.54
C ALA A 208 12.53 -15.28 12.89
N GLY A 209 11.55 -15.46 13.78
CA GLY A 209 11.73 -16.16 15.07
C GLY A 209 11.59 -17.68 14.98
N SER A 210 10.96 -18.20 13.91
CA SER A 210 10.83 -19.63 13.64
C SER A 210 11.82 -20.05 12.56
N SER A 211 13.05 -20.40 12.96
CA SER A 211 14.14 -20.88 12.11
C SER A 211 13.89 -22.25 11.44
N ALA A 212 12.63 -22.73 11.35
CA ALA A 212 12.32 -24.11 10.97
C ALA A 212 11.56 -24.27 9.64
N LEU A 213 11.08 -23.20 8.98
CA LEU A 213 10.23 -23.35 7.79
C LEU A 213 10.60 -22.46 6.59
N PHE A 214 11.41 -21.42 6.79
CA PHE A 214 11.76 -20.47 5.74
C PHE A 214 13.24 -20.13 5.83
N GLY A 215 14.02 -20.61 4.85
CA GLY A 215 15.47 -20.57 4.81
C GLY A 215 16.05 -19.20 5.21
N GLN A 216 16.81 -19.22 6.31
CA GLN A 216 17.83 -18.22 6.61
C GLN A 216 18.82 -18.24 5.45
N GLU A 217 18.87 -17.19 4.63
CA GLU A 217 20.14 -16.74 4.03
C GLU A 217 20.07 -15.37 3.34
N SER A 218 18.91 -14.75 3.13
CA SER A 218 18.86 -13.48 2.36
C SER A 218 18.11 -12.29 2.98
N LEU A 219 17.59 -12.40 4.21
CA LEU A 219 16.96 -11.29 4.93
C LEU A 219 17.88 -10.65 5.98
N GLY A 220 19.19 -10.59 5.71
CA GLY A 220 20.18 -9.90 6.55
C GLY A 220 20.01 -8.38 6.68
N PHE A 221 18.87 -7.82 6.24
CA PHE A 221 18.60 -6.38 6.26
C PHE A 221 17.79 -5.91 7.47
N TRP A 222 17.13 -6.81 8.22
CA TRP A 222 16.29 -6.42 9.36
C TRP A 222 16.91 -6.88 10.69
N PRO A 223 17.49 -5.97 11.49
CA PRO A 223 18.37 -6.33 12.61
C PRO A 223 17.62 -6.79 13.88
N PHE A 224 16.31 -7.02 13.83
CA PHE A 224 15.52 -7.31 15.04
C PHE A 224 14.55 -8.49 14.89
N PRO A 225 15.04 -9.74 14.84
CA PRO A 225 14.21 -10.95 14.87
C PRO A 225 13.60 -11.25 16.27
N SER A 226 13.44 -10.24 17.13
CA SER A 226 13.13 -10.39 18.56
C SER A 226 11.93 -9.54 19.00
N MET A 227 11.49 -9.71 20.26
CA MET A 227 10.50 -8.85 20.91
C MET A 227 10.85 -7.34 20.82
N VAL A 228 12.13 -7.00 20.66
CA VAL A 228 12.58 -5.61 20.44
C VAL A 228 12.04 -5.04 19.12
N GLY A 229 11.97 -5.86 18.08
CA GLY A 229 11.34 -5.49 16.80
C GLY A 229 9.85 -5.19 16.95
N MET A 230 9.14 -5.97 17.76
CA MET A 230 7.71 -5.73 18.06
C MET A 230 7.51 -4.34 18.66
N PHE A 231 8.31 -3.96 19.67
CA PHE A 231 8.22 -2.63 20.28
C PHE A 231 8.48 -1.51 19.28
N TYR A 232 9.43 -1.70 18.35
CA TYR A 232 9.74 -0.72 17.32
C TYR A 232 8.58 -0.51 16.33
N PHE A 233 7.98 -1.59 15.83
CA PHE A 233 6.84 -1.48 14.91
C PHE A 233 5.59 -0.92 15.61
N VAL A 234 5.34 -1.32 16.85
CA VAL A 234 4.24 -0.79 17.65
C VAL A 234 4.45 0.69 17.96
N SER A 235 5.68 1.14 18.25
CA SER A 235 5.96 2.56 18.50
C SER A 235 5.80 3.42 17.24
N VAL A 236 6.27 2.94 16.08
CA VAL A 236 6.03 3.58 14.78
C VAL A 236 4.52 3.66 14.50
N GLY A 237 3.77 2.58 14.73
CA GLY A 237 2.32 2.54 14.59
C GLY A 237 1.61 3.51 15.53
N LEU A 238 2.04 3.61 16.79
CA LEU A 238 1.52 4.55 17.78
C LEU A 238 1.77 6.00 17.36
N VAL A 239 2.98 6.33 16.92
CA VAL A 239 3.32 7.67 16.40
C VAL A 239 2.47 8.02 15.18
N SER A 240 2.29 7.08 14.26
CA SER A 240 1.41 7.26 13.10
C SER A 240 -0.05 7.52 13.51
N GLY A 241 -0.56 6.77 14.49
CA GLY A 241 -1.91 6.96 15.04
C GLY A 241 -2.10 8.31 15.73
N LEU A 242 -1.09 8.78 16.49
CA LEU A 242 -1.10 10.11 17.11
C LEU A 242 -1.06 11.22 16.06
N LEU A 243 -0.19 11.10 15.05
CA LEU A 243 -0.12 12.06 13.94
C LEU A 243 -1.45 12.15 13.20
N PHE A 244 -2.09 11.01 12.94
CA PHE A 244 -3.38 10.98 12.27
C PHE A 244 -4.50 11.56 13.14
N THR A 245 -4.48 11.32 14.46
CA THR A 245 -5.43 11.94 15.40
C THR A 245 -5.32 13.46 15.37
N GLY A 246 -4.08 13.99 15.40
CA GLY A 246 -3.83 15.42 15.31
C GLY A 246 -4.24 16.00 13.95
N PHE A 247 -3.93 15.31 12.86
CA PHE A 247 -4.33 15.71 11.51
C PHE A 247 -5.87 15.76 11.37
N ASN A 248 -6.57 14.74 11.87
CA ASN A 248 -8.03 14.71 11.80
C ASN A 248 -8.66 15.82 12.65
N TRP A 249 -8.11 16.10 13.83
CA TRP A 249 -8.58 17.21 14.67
C TRP A 249 -8.41 18.57 14.00
N ILE A 250 -7.24 18.81 13.37
CA ILE A 250 -6.99 20.03 12.59
C ILE A 250 -7.96 20.10 11.40
N TYR A 251 -8.12 19.00 10.67
CA TYR A 251 -8.98 18.93 9.50
C TYR A 251 -10.44 19.24 9.86
N GLU A 252 -10.99 18.63 10.92
CA GLU A 252 -12.35 18.89 11.41
C GLU A 252 -12.53 20.35 11.85
N LYS A 253 -11.53 20.93 12.51
CA LYS A 253 -11.56 22.33 12.94
C LYS A 253 -11.63 23.32 11.77
N PHE A 254 -10.95 23.02 10.66
CA PHE A 254 -10.95 23.87 9.46
C PHE A 254 -12.09 23.57 8.50
N SER A 255 -12.63 22.34 8.46
CA SER A 255 -13.78 21.99 7.63
C SER A 255 -15.13 22.34 8.27
N GLY A 256 -15.17 22.59 9.57
CA GLY A 256 -16.36 23.02 10.30
C GLY A 256 -16.59 24.54 10.31
N SER A 257 -15.82 25.33 9.55
CA SER A 257 -15.98 26.79 9.44
C SER A 257 -16.63 27.23 8.13
N GLU A 258 -17.41 26.35 7.49
CA GLU A 258 -18.32 26.69 6.37
C GLU A 258 -19.78 26.61 6.83
#